data_AF-A0AAD8UGX5-F1
#
_entry.id   AF-A0AAD8UGX5-F1
#
_cell.length_a   1.000
_cell.length_b   1.000
_cell.length_c   1.000
_cell.angle_alpha   90.00
_cell.angle_beta   90.00
_cell.angle_gamma   90.00
#
_symmetry.space_group_name_H-M   'P 1'
#
loop_
_entity.id
_entity.type
_entity.pdbx_description
1 polymer ?
#
loop_
_entity_poly.entity_id
_entity_poly.type
_entity_poly.pdbx_seq_one_letter_code
_entity_poly.pdbx_strand_id
1 'polypeptide(L)'
;MVSLKNIALATFAGSALACVDFVASINNFQYATITLTDNGQKVCSVNGYGDVNGWQTPPRSPSDPDFSIFTPPFEVFNRNYPAATMASTTVAGQSSDVRIEVISQPEDFTQVTEVVRDAFGHQARDGVYLSMNPGWDTPEGVVRGAGRMANRFKTVNKNNKGEPNAVFLKATVPDPENAGQRRIVGMAIWAQQSAVEGHGDQPPKDLIKELGLEAIFPGNEAEQRYAAACMGSLHKRREEVIAEKATAAEPAVFVLDMCAVDPKFQGKGIAKKLVQWGLEEAKRRGGLELLLEASSMGRHVYSKLGFKQEGPEIEYDVEEQFAHRDRPSNIFMRTGDGQ
;
A
#
# COMPACT_ATOMS: atom_id res chain seq x y z
N MET A 1 -21.70 9.85 19.66
CA MET A 1 -21.28 9.47 18.30
C MET A 1 -22.55 9.43 17.46
N VAL A 2 -22.79 10.41 16.57
CA VAL A 2 -23.96 10.41 15.67
C VAL A 2 -23.53 9.78 14.35
N SER A 3 -24.17 8.67 13.98
CA SER A 3 -24.02 8.04 12.67
C SER A 3 -24.85 8.81 11.67
N LEU A 4 -24.22 9.51 10.73
CA LEU A 4 -24.88 10.13 9.58
C LEU A 4 -25.27 9.02 8.60
N LYS A 5 -26.50 8.53 8.72
CA LYS A 5 -27.16 7.73 7.67
C LYS A 5 -27.95 8.69 6.80
N ASN A 6 -27.67 8.67 5.50
CA ASN A 6 -28.37 9.38 4.41
C ASN A 6 -27.92 10.84 4.18
N ILE A 7 -26.84 11.00 3.43
CA ILE A 7 -26.68 12.18 2.58
C ILE A 7 -27.27 11.82 1.21
N ALA A 8 -28.45 12.34 0.89
CA ALA A 8 -28.99 12.32 -0.46
C ALA A 8 -28.64 13.65 -1.13
N LEU A 9 -27.64 13.67 -2.01
CA LEU A 9 -27.42 14.82 -2.89
C LEU A 9 -28.35 14.68 -4.10
N ALA A 10 -29.27 15.63 -4.23
CA ALA A 10 -30.05 15.81 -5.46
C ALA A 10 -29.09 16.12 -6.63
N THR A 11 -29.17 15.32 -7.67
CA THR A 11 -28.43 15.45 -8.93
C THR A 11 -28.72 16.80 -9.58
N PHE A 12 -27.69 17.63 -9.76
CA PHE A 12 -27.75 18.76 -10.69
C PHE A 12 -27.38 18.24 -12.08
N ALA A 13 -28.35 18.23 -12.98
CA ALA A 13 -28.15 17.93 -14.39
C ALA A 13 -27.44 19.11 -15.07
N GLY A 14 -26.33 18.85 -15.77
CA GLY A 14 -25.65 19.84 -16.61
C GLY A 14 -24.14 19.64 -16.68
N SER A 15 -23.70 18.93 -17.72
CA SER A 15 -22.39 19.01 -18.40
C SER A 15 -21.15 19.55 -17.65
N ALA A 16 -20.13 18.67 -17.55
CA ALA A 16 -18.72 18.89 -17.20
C ALA A 16 -18.42 19.23 -15.72
N LEU A 17 -17.98 18.23 -14.96
CA LEU A 17 -17.37 18.41 -13.66
C LEU A 17 -15.94 17.83 -13.67
N ALA A 18 -14.97 18.75 -13.64
CA ALA A 18 -13.62 18.49 -13.18
C ALA A 18 -13.65 18.09 -11.69
N CYS A 19 -12.59 17.42 -11.22
CA CYS A 19 -12.41 16.91 -9.87
C CYS A 19 -12.83 17.90 -8.76
N VAL A 20 -13.96 17.65 -8.09
CA VAL A 20 -14.37 18.42 -6.91
C VAL A 20 -14.09 17.59 -5.65
N ASP A 21 -13.24 18.09 -4.77
CA ASP A 21 -12.98 17.52 -3.45
C ASP A 21 -13.98 18.10 -2.43
N PHE A 22 -14.51 17.25 -1.54
CA PHE A 22 -15.51 17.63 -0.54
C PHE A 22 -14.89 17.68 0.86
N VAL A 23 -15.04 18.81 1.56
CA VAL A 23 -14.68 18.95 2.98
C VAL A 23 -15.88 19.47 3.77
N ALA A 24 -16.37 18.67 4.72
CA ALA A 24 -17.41 19.07 5.66
C ALA A 24 -16.79 19.29 7.05
N SER A 25 -17.07 20.43 7.67
CA SER A 25 -16.69 20.72 9.06
C SER A 25 -17.95 20.95 9.89
N ILE A 26 -18.14 20.14 10.93
CA ILE A 26 -19.29 20.21 11.83
C ILE A 26 -18.82 20.85 13.13
N ASN A 27 -19.34 22.04 13.43
CA ASN A 27 -18.97 22.79 14.63
C ASN A 27 -20.19 22.87 15.56
N ASN A 28 -20.19 22.01 16.57
CA ASN A 28 -21.26 21.88 17.55
C ASN A 28 -22.61 21.43 16.96
N PHE A 29 -23.40 20.71 17.76
CA PHE A 29 -24.62 20.01 17.37
C PHE A 29 -25.77 20.87 16.80
N GLN A 30 -25.53 22.14 16.48
CA GLN A 30 -26.53 23.09 15.97
C GLN A 30 -26.13 23.81 14.67
N TYR A 31 -24.87 23.69 14.21
CA TYR A 31 -24.40 24.41 13.03
C TYR A 31 -23.37 23.61 12.21
N ALA A 32 -23.60 23.50 10.90
CA ALA A 32 -22.66 22.87 9.97
C ALA A 32 -22.41 23.79 8.77
N THR A 33 -21.15 23.94 8.40
CA THR A 33 -20.76 24.61 7.16
C THR A 33 -20.16 23.56 6.23
N ILE A 34 -20.81 23.37 5.08
CA ILE A 34 -20.28 22.54 3.99
C ILE A 34 -19.56 23.48 3.04
N THR A 35 -18.28 23.22 2.78
CA THR A 35 -17.49 24.00 1.82
C THR A 35 -17.14 23.13 0.62
N LEU A 36 -17.53 23.59 -0.57
CA LEU A 36 -17.15 22.97 -1.84
C LEU A 36 -15.86 23.62 -2.33
N THR A 37 -14.86 22.81 -2.68
CA THR A 37 -13.59 23.29 -3.23
C THR A 37 -13.26 22.58 -4.54
N ASP A 38 -12.77 23.33 -5.52
CA ASP A 38 -12.21 22.82 -6.76
C ASP A 38 -10.70 23.10 -6.71
N ASN A 39 -9.88 22.04 -6.73
CA ASN A 39 -8.42 22.13 -6.64
C ASN A 39 -7.89 23.01 -5.48
N GLY A 40 -8.54 22.93 -4.32
CA GLY A 40 -8.19 23.71 -3.13
C GLY A 40 -8.68 25.17 -3.13
N GLN A 41 -9.36 25.60 -4.21
CA GLN A 41 -9.99 26.91 -4.29
C GLN A 41 -11.46 26.82 -3.87
N LYS A 42 -11.89 27.70 -2.95
CA LYS A 42 -13.23 27.69 -2.39
C LYS A 42 -14.27 28.11 -3.44
N VAL A 43 -15.16 27.18 -3.81
CA VAL A 43 -16.20 27.39 -4.82
C VAL A 43 -17.50 27.89 -4.17
N CYS A 44 -17.93 27.27 -3.06
CA CYS A 44 -19.11 27.73 -2.33
C CYS A 44 -19.08 27.31 -0.85
N SER A 45 -19.85 28.01 -0.01
CA SER A 45 -20.19 27.54 1.35
C SER A 45 -21.71 27.51 1.52
N VAL A 46 -22.22 26.40 2.05
CA VAL A 46 -23.62 26.26 2.45
C VAL A 46 -23.66 26.09 3.96
N ASN A 47 -24.45 26.95 4.61
CA ASN A 47 -24.69 26.87 6.05
C ASN A 47 -26.00 26.12 6.29
N GLY A 48 -25.94 25.09 7.13
CA GLY A 48 -27.09 24.32 7.58
C GLY A 48 -27.26 24.41 9.09
N TYR A 49 -28.51 24.47 9.53
CA TYR A 49 -28.88 24.31 10.93
C TYR A 49 -29.49 22.91 11.09
N GLY A 50 -29.14 22.23 12.19
CA GLY A 50 -29.59 20.88 12.47
C GLY A 50 -30.05 20.74 13.91
N ASP A 51 -31.04 19.89 14.12
CA ASP A 51 -31.43 19.39 15.44
C ASP A 51 -31.31 17.86 15.49
N VAL A 52 -31.81 17.23 16.55
CA VAL A 52 -31.76 15.77 16.73
C VAL A 52 -32.47 14.96 15.64
N ASN A 53 -33.23 15.61 14.75
CA ASN A 53 -34.00 14.97 13.68
C ASN A 53 -33.36 15.12 12.29
N GLY A 54 -32.17 15.74 12.18
CA GLY A 54 -31.39 15.83 10.95
C GLY A 54 -31.04 17.26 10.53
N TRP A 55 -30.24 17.38 9.48
CA TRP A 55 -29.79 18.66 8.94
C TRP A 55 -30.70 19.12 7.80
N GLN A 56 -31.20 20.35 7.88
CA GLN A 56 -32.00 20.95 6.83
C GLN A 56 -31.30 22.19 6.28
N THR A 57 -31.25 22.34 4.96
CA THR A 57 -30.97 23.63 4.35
C THR A 57 -32.18 24.54 4.57
N PRO A 58 -32.01 25.83 4.89
CA PRO A 58 -33.15 26.73 5.02
C PRO A 58 -34.00 26.69 3.74
N PRO A 59 -35.34 26.78 3.85
CA PRO A 59 -36.21 26.74 2.69
C PRO A 59 -35.83 27.84 1.70
N ARG A 60 -35.73 27.47 0.41
CA ARG A 60 -35.59 28.44 -0.68
C ARG A 60 -36.84 29.33 -0.69
N SER A 61 -36.72 30.57 -0.23
CA SER A 61 -37.71 31.59 -0.59
C SER A 61 -37.41 32.05 -2.02
N PRO A 62 -38.38 32.05 -2.95
CA PRO A 62 -38.19 32.54 -4.32
C PRO A 62 -37.92 34.05 -4.45
N SER A 63 -37.68 34.77 -3.35
CA SER A 63 -37.74 36.23 -3.30
C SER A 63 -36.55 36.94 -2.65
N ASP A 64 -35.37 36.31 -2.56
CA ASP A 64 -34.19 36.97 -1.97
C ASP A 64 -33.10 37.24 -3.03
N PRO A 65 -32.89 38.50 -3.48
CA PRO A 65 -32.01 38.82 -4.59
C PRO A 65 -30.56 39.13 -4.21
N ASP A 66 -30.15 39.05 -2.94
CA ASP A 66 -28.79 39.43 -2.53
C ASP A 66 -28.05 38.30 -1.81
N PHE A 67 -27.42 37.41 -2.58
CA PHE A 67 -26.32 36.58 -2.07
C PHE A 67 -24.98 37.08 -2.64
N SER A 68 -24.61 38.30 -2.25
CA SER A 68 -23.24 38.80 -2.41
C SER A 68 -22.44 38.61 -1.12
N ILE A 69 -21.39 37.80 -1.24
CA ILE A 69 -20.15 37.75 -0.44
C ILE A 69 -20.21 38.50 0.91
N PHE A 70 -20.50 37.79 2.00
CA PHE A 70 -20.30 38.32 3.36
C PHE A 70 -18.91 37.91 3.88
N THR A 71 -17.93 38.80 3.73
CA THR A 71 -16.69 38.80 4.54
C THR A 71 -16.98 39.38 5.91
N PRO A 72 -16.68 38.70 7.03
CA PRO A 72 -16.68 39.39 8.32
C PRO A 72 -15.37 40.18 8.50
N PRO A 73 -15.45 41.43 9.00
CA PRO A 73 -14.29 42.30 9.20
C PRO A 73 -13.53 41.94 10.49
N PHE A 74 -12.23 42.21 10.49
CA PHE A 74 -11.41 42.35 11.68
C PHE A 74 -11.95 43.49 12.56
N GLU A 75 -12.08 43.27 13.87
CA GLU A 75 -11.84 44.32 14.86
C GLU A 75 -11.41 43.73 16.21
N VAL A 76 -10.38 44.36 16.76
CA VAL A 76 -9.70 44.05 18.02
C VAL A 76 -10.41 44.79 19.15
N PHE A 77 -10.82 44.09 20.23
CA PHE A 77 -10.89 44.70 21.56
C PHE A 77 -10.62 43.66 22.66
N ASN A 78 -9.81 44.10 23.62
CA ASN A 78 -9.20 43.33 24.70
C ASN A 78 -9.84 43.72 26.04
N ARG A 79 -10.24 42.76 26.89
CA ARG A 79 -10.04 42.78 28.36
C ARG A 79 -10.65 41.56 29.10
N ASN A 80 -9.74 40.84 29.78
CA ASN A 80 -9.85 40.19 31.09
C ASN A 80 -10.91 39.09 31.34
N TYR A 81 -10.46 37.83 31.32
CA TYR A 81 -10.81 36.79 32.32
C TYR A 81 -9.62 35.82 32.49
N PRO A 82 -9.46 35.15 33.65
CA PRO A 82 -8.20 34.62 34.15
C PRO A 82 -7.80 33.26 33.56
N ALA A 83 -6.51 32.95 33.73
CA ALA A 83 -5.83 31.74 33.26
C ALA A 83 -6.59 30.44 33.56
N ALA A 84 -6.93 29.71 32.51
CA ALA A 84 -7.20 28.28 32.55
C ALA A 84 -6.20 27.60 31.61
N THR A 85 -5.44 26.67 32.20
CA THR A 85 -4.44 25.79 31.61
C THR A 85 -4.81 25.34 30.20
N MET A 86 -4.08 25.81 29.19
CA MET A 86 -4.13 25.30 27.81
C MET A 86 -3.53 23.89 27.80
N ALA A 87 -4.36 22.89 28.09
CA ALA A 87 -4.14 21.56 27.56
C ALA A 87 -4.24 21.68 26.04
N SER A 88 -3.10 21.52 25.36
CA SER A 88 -3.02 21.41 23.91
C SER A 88 -3.76 20.14 23.48
N THR A 89 -5.07 20.21 23.31
CA THR A 89 -5.84 19.17 22.66
C THR A 89 -5.65 19.34 21.17
N THR A 90 -4.55 18.78 20.67
CA THR A 90 -4.27 18.62 19.26
C THR A 90 -5.45 17.83 18.66
N VAL A 91 -6.27 18.48 17.82
CA VAL A 91 -7.27 17.77 17.00
C VAL A 91 -6.49 16.99 15.96
N ALA A 92 -6.16 15.74 16.31
CA ALA A 92 -5.61 14.78 15.38
C ALA A 92 -6.66 14.51 14.30
N GLY A 93 -6.45 15.08 13.11
CA GLY A 93 -6.80 14.34 11.90
C GLY A 93 -6.19 12.95 12.07
N GLN A 94 -6.98 11.90 11.89
CA GLN A 94 -6.52 10.51 12.02
C GLN A 94 -5.38 10.24 11.02
N SER A 95 -4.16 10.63 11.38
CA SER A 95 -3.02 9.77 11.15
C SER A 95 -3.39 8.49 11.86
N SER A 96 -3.92 7.52 11.10
CA SER A 96 -4.04 6.15 11.55
C SER A 96 -2.73 5.82 12.27
N ASP A 97 -2.79 5.45 13.55
CA ASP A 97 -1.63 5.03 14.35
C ASP A 97 -1.09 3.73 13.72
N VAL A 98 -0.48 3.87 12.56
CA VAL A 98 0.12 2.83 11.75
C VAL A 98 1.60 2.87 12.08
N ARG A 99 2.10 1.75 12.58
CA ARG A 99 3.52 1.56 12.87
C ARG A 99 4.10 0.62 11.83
N ILE A 100 5.24 1.00 11.26
CA ILE A 100 6.02 0.13 10.38
C ILE A 100 7.18 -0.40 11.21
N GLU A 101 7.28 -1.72 11.30
CA GLU A 101 8.26 -2.40 12.14
C GLU A 101 8.90 -3.54 11.36
N VAL A 102 10.19 -3.77 11.59
CA VAL A 102 10.85 -4.97 11.10
C VAL A 102 10.34 -6.17 11.89
N ILE A 103 9.94 -7.23 11.20
CA ILE A 103 9.53 -8.48 11.83
C ILE A 103 10.75 -9.09 12.52
N SER A 104 10.58 -9.42 13.80
CA SER A 104 11.62 -10.06 14.63
C SER A 104 11.17 -11.41 15.20
N GLN A 105 9.90 -11.76 15.04
CA GLN A 105 9.27 -12.93 15.64
C GLN A 105 8.57 -13.76 14.55
N PRO A 106 8.89 -15.05 14.38
CA PRO A 106 8.26 -15.90 13.36
C PRO A 106 6.74 -16.02 13.49
N GLU A 107 6.18 -15.79 14.67
CA GLU A 107 4.75 -15.87 14.96
C GLU A 107 3.94 -14.78 14.22
N ASP A 108 4.58 -13.68 13.83
CA ASP A 108 3.97 -12.64 13.00
C ASP A 108 3.52 -13.20 11.63
N PHE A 109 4.17 -14.26 11.12
CA PHE A 109 3.93 -14.77 9.77
C PHE A 109 2.54 -15.37 9.54
N THR A 110 1.83 -15.75 10.61
CA THR A 110 0.43 -16.17 10.50
C THR A 110 -0.45 -15.02 10.03
N GLN A 111 -0.46 -13.89 10.75
CA GLN A 111 -1.25 -12.71 10.36
C GLN A 111 -0.73 -12.08 9.05
N VAL A 112 0.58 -12.11 8.81
CA VAL A 112 1.13 -11.69 7.51
C VAL A 112 0.56 -12.51 6.36
N THR A 113 0.46 -13.84 6.53
CA THR A 113 -0.10 -14.72 5.50
C THR A 113 -1.58 -14.42 5.26
N GLU A 114 -2.35 -14.11 6.30
CA GLU A 114 -3.75 -13.68 6.17
C GLU A 114 -3.87 -12.38 5.37
N VAL A 115 -3.02 -11.38 5.65
CA VAL A 115 -2.97 -10.12 4.87
C VAL A 115 -2.67 -10.38 3.40
N VAL A 116 -1.69 -11.23 3.12
CA VAL A 116 -1.28 -11.58 1.75
C VAL A 116 -2.39 -12.36 1.03
N ARG A 117 -3.03 -13.32 1.72
CA ARG A 117 -4.19 -14.08 1.23
C ARG A 117 -5.34 -13.16 0.87
N ASP A 118 -5.68 -12.21 1.72
CA ASP A 118 -6.81 -11.31 1.53
C ASP A 118 -6.54 -10.32 0.39
N ALA A 119 -5.31 -9.82 0.27
CA ALA A 119 -4.90 -8.91 -0.80
C ALA A 119 -4.79 -9.61 -2.17
N PHE A 120 -3.99 -10.68 -2.27
CA PHE A 120 -3.71 -11.31 -3.56
C PHE A 120 -4.71 -12.41 -3.94
N GLY A 121 -5.18 -13.19 -2.98
CA GLY A 121 -6.14 -14.26 -3.22
C GLY A 121 -7.57 -13.74 -3.36
N HIS A 122 -8.08 -13.06 -2.34
CA HIS A 122 -9.49 -12.63 -2.33
C HIS A 122 -9.76 -11.36 -3.17
N GLN A 123 -8.97 -10.31 -3.01
CA GLN A 123 -9.22 -9.04 -3.70
C GLN A 123 -8.70 -9.05 -5.14
N ALA A 124 -7.41 -9.29 -5.34
CA ALA A 124 -6.80 -9.21 -6.66
C ALA A 124 -7.07 -10.44 -7.54
N ARG A 125 -7.30 -11.60 -6.90
CA ARG A 125 -7.34 -12.92 -7.58
C ARG A 125 -6.13 -13.13 -8.48
N ASP A 126 -4.95 -12.80 -7.95
CA ASP A 126 -3.69 -12.78 -8.68
C ASP A 126 -3.31 -14.19 -9.15
N GLY A 127 -3.29 -14.41 -10.47
CA GLY A 127 -3.09 -15.73 -11.06
C GLY A 127 -1.74 -16.37 -10.70
N VAL A 128 -0.68 -15.58 -10.48
CA VAL A 128 0.64 -16.08 -10.08
C VAL A 128 0.63 -16.47 -8.60
N TYR A 129 0.04 -15.63 -7.74
CA TYR A 129 -0.15 -15.98 -6.33
C TYR A 129 -0.98 -17.25 -6.18
N LEU A 130 -2.14 -17.32 -6.84
CA LEU A 130 -3.05 -18.46 -6.75
C LEU A 130 -2.38 -19.75 -7.21
N SER A 131 -1.57 -19.70 -8.29
CA SER A 131 -0.84 -20.89 -8.73
C SER A 131 0.21 -21.32 -7.70
N MET A 132 1.02 -20.40 -7.17
CA MET A 132 2.11 -20.75 -6.24
C MET A 132 1.66 -21.12 -4.81
N ASN A 133 0.37 -20.99 -4.52
CA ASN A 133 -0.20 -21.20 -3.20
C ASN A 133 -1.43 -22.13 -3.28
N PRO A 134 -1.26 -23.43 -3.60
CA PRO A 134 -2.38 -24.36 -3.61
C PRO A 134 -3.05 -24.41 -2.24
N GLY A 135 -4.39 -24.35 -2.21
CA GLY A 135 -5.18 -24.30 -0.98
C GLY A 135 -5.01 -23.03 -0.15
N TRP A 136 -4.60 -21.90 -0.76
CA TRP A 136 -4.41 -20.60 -0.10
C TRP A 136 -5.62 -20.14 0.73
N ASP A 137 -6.83 -20.59 0.38
CA ASP A 137 -8.10 -20.27 1.03
C ASP A 137 -8.48 -21.26 2.15
N THR A 138 -7.63 -22.25 2.47
CA THR A 138 -7.85 -23.20 3.57
C THR A 138 -6.97 -22.88 4.78
N PRO A 139 -7.38 -23.29 6.01
CA PRO A 139 -6.54 -23.15 7.20
C PRO A 139 -5.16 -23.80 7.05
N GLU A 140 -5.08 -24.97 6.44
CA GLU A 140 -3.82 -25.69 6.19
C GLU A 140 -2.92 -24.93 5.21
N GLY A 141 -3.51 -24.26 4.22
CA GLY A 141 -2.78 -23.39 3.30
C GLY A 141 -2.19 -22.16 3.98
N VAL A 142 -2.93 -21.54 4.90
CA VAL A 142 -2.42 -20.42 5.72
C VAL A 142 -1.22 -20.89 6.56
N VAL A 143 -1.33 -22.03 7.24
CA VAL A 143 -0.21 -22.60 8.02
C VAL A 143 1.01 -22.88 7.14
N ARG A 144 0.81 -23.48 5.96
CA ARG A 144 1.89 -23.74 4.99
C ARG A 144 2.51 -22.45 4.45
N GLY A 145 1.71 -21.42 4.17
CA GLY A 145 2.18 -20.10 3.75
C GLY A 145 3.03 -19.43 4.82
N ALA A 146 2.55 -19.40 6.06
CA ALA A 146 3.26 -18.86 7.20
C ALA A 146 4.57 -19.61 7.47
N GLY A 147 4.56 -20.95 7.38
CA GLY A 147 5.75 -21.79 7.50
C GLY A 147 6.81 -21.47 6.44
N ARG A 148 6.40 -21.27 5.18
CA ARG A 148 7.33 -20.87 4.09
C ARG A 148 7.95 -19.50 4.33
N MET A 149 7.16 -18.49 4.73
CA MET A 149 7.69 -17.17 5.06
C MET A 149 8.62 -17.21 6.28
N ALA A 150 8.24 -17.94 7.32
CA ALA A 150 9.08 -18.12 8.51
C ALA A 150 10.40 -18.84 8.19
N ASN A 151 10.38 -19.83 7.28
CA ASN A 151 11.61 -20.47 6.81
C ASN A 151 12.50 -19.47 6.06
N ARG A 152 11.94 -18.73 5.10
CA ARG A 152 12.66 -17.68 4.35
C ARG A 152 13.29 -16.66 5.30
N PHE A 153 12.57 -16.24 6.35
CA PHE A 153 13.07 -15.34 7.38
C PHE A 153 14.24 -15.92 8.19
N LYS A 154 14.20 -17.21 8.53
CA LYS A 154 15.26 -17.89 9.29
C LYS A 154 16.54 -18.14 8.47
N THR A 155 16.42 -18.23 7.15
CA THR A 155 17.52 -18.54 6.24
C THR A 155 18.05 -17.32 5.49
N VAL A 156 17.80 -16.10 5.99
CA VAL A 156 18.28 -14.87 5.37
C VAL A 156 19.81 -14.80 5.41
N ASN A 157 20.41 -14.67 4.22
CA ASN A 157 21.84 -14.40 4.07
C ASN A 157 22.17 -12.95 4.42
N LYS A 158 23.46 -12.66 4.55
CA LYS A 158 23.97 -11.32 4.79
C LYS A 158 24.92 -10.89 3.69
N ASN A 159 24.95 -9.59 3.40
CA ASN A 159 25.94 -8.98 2.54
C ASN A 159 27.30 -8.86 3.25
N ASN A 160 28.31 -8.38 2.53
CA ASN A 160 29.69 -8.17 3.01
C ASN A 160 29.81 -7.11 4.10
N LYS A 161 28.79 -6.27 4.29
CA LYS A 161 28.66 -5.31 5.40
C LYS A 161 27.96 -5.91 6.63
N GLY A 162 27.55 -7.18 6.57
CA GLY A 162 26.85 -7.89 7.64
C GLY A 162 25.36 -7.56 7.76
N GLU A 163 24.80 -6.83 6.78
CA GLU A 163 23.39 -6.47 6.73
C GLU A 163 22.57 -7.62 6.13
N PRO A 164 21.33 -7.87 6.60
CA PRO A 164 20.50 -8.91 6.02
C PRO A 164 20.15 -8.59 4.56
N ASN A 165 20.23 -9.62 3.71
CA ASN A 165 19.83 -9.50 2.31
C ASN A 165 18.32 -9.36 2.19
N ALA A 166 17.50 -9.97 3.06
CA ALA A 166 16.05 -9.76 3.06
C ALA A 166 15.58 -9.14 4.38
N VAL A 167 14.70 -8.14 4.28
CA VAL A 167 14.03 -7.50 5.42
C VAL A 167 12.52 -7.63 5.28
N PHE A 168 11.89 -8.16 6.32
CA PHE A 168 10.45 -8.36 6.39
C PHE A 168 9.86 -7.28 7.28
N LEU A 169 8.87 -6.56 6.75
CA LEU A 169 8.18 -5.49 7.46
C LEU A 169 6.74 -5.89 7.75
N LYS A 170 6.25 -5.43 8.90
CA LYS A 170 4.83 -5.43 9.24
C LYS A 170 4.34 -4.00 9.44
N ALA A 171 3.11 -3.74 9.00
CA ALA A 171 2.35 -2.56 9.35
C ALA A 171 1.30 -2.94 10.37
N THR A 172 1.32 -2.29 11.55
CA THR A 172 0.39 -2.60 12.65
C THR A 172 -0.50 -1.42 12.99
N VAL A 173 -1.76 -1.69 13.34
CA VAL A 173 -2.73 -0.74 13.90
C VAL A 173 -3.26 -1.25 15.24
N PRO A 174 -3.80 -0.39 16.12
CA PRO A 174 -4.50 -0.85 17.32
C PRO A 174 -5.57 -1.89 16.97
N ASP A 175 -5.59 -3.00 17.70
CA ASP A 175 -6.58 -4.05 17.49
C ASP A 175 -7.94 -3.60 18.07
N PRO A 176 -9.00 -3.47 17.26
CA PRO A 176 -10.32 -3.07 17.75
C PRO A 176 -10.98 -4.14 18.65
N GLU A 177 -10.57 -5.40 18.53
CA GLU A 177 -11.13 -6.54 19.27
C GLU A 177 -10.35 -6.81 20.56
N ASN A 178 -9.07 -6.43 20.63
CA ASN A 178 -8.17 -6.72 21.74
C ASN A 178 -7.48 -5.44 22.25
N ALA A 179 -8.07 -4.79 23.24
CA ALA A 179 -7.55 -3.54 23.80
C ALA A 179 -6.08 -3.69 24.25
N GLY A 180 -5.23 -2.76 23.80
CA GLY A 180 -3.79 -2.76 24.10
C GLY A 180 -2.95 -3.64 23.17
N GLN A 181 -3.56 -4.47 22.33
CA GLN A 181 -2.86 -5.23 21.29
C GLN A 181 -2.86 -4.49 19.95
N ARG A 182 -2.03 -4.97 19.03
CA ARG A 182 -1.94 -4.45 17.67
C ARG A 182 -2.11 -5.58 16.67
N ARG A 183 -2.87 -5.34 15.61
CA ARG A 183 -3.09 -6.26 14.50
C ARG A 183 -2.19 -5.88 13.32
N ILE A 184 -1.63 -6.88 12.65
CA ILE A 184 -0.92 -6.70 11.38
C ILE A 184 -1.95 -6.49 10.26
N VAL A 185 -1.81 -5.41 9.52
CA VAL A 185 -2.74 -5.01 8.44
C VAL A 185 -2.04 -4.73 7.11
N GLY A 186 -0.72 -4.90 7.08
CA GLY A 186 0.11 -4.74 5.90
C GLY A 186 1.47 -5.37 6.12
N MET A 187 2.15 -5.71 5.03
CA MET A 187 3.48 -6.27 5.06
C MET A 187 4.26 -5.88 3.81
N ALA A 188 5.59 -5.91 3.92
CA ALA A 188 6.46 -5.82 2.76
C ALA A 188 7.70 -6.68 2.95
N ILE A 189 8.27 -7.17 1.85
CA ILE A 189 9.58 -7.83 1.81
C ILE A 189 10.47 -7.00 0.89
N TRP A 190 11.60 -6.58 1.43
CA TRP A 190 12.67 -5.94 0.67
C TRP A 190 13.86 -6.89 0.58
N ALA A 191 14.43 -7.07 -0.62
CA ALA A 191 15.52 -8.00 -0.88
C ALA A 191 16.68 -7.32 -1.62
N GLN A 192 17.88 -7.39 -1.05
CA GLN A 192 19.11 -6.98 -1.68
C GLN A 192 19.65 -8.09 -2.58
N GLN A 193 19.81 -7.79 -3.86
CA GLN A 193 20.26 -8.75 -4.87
C GLN A 193 21.45 -8.20 -5.64
N SER A 194 22.34 -9.09 -6.08
CA SER A 194 23.52 -8.72 -6.86
C SER A 194 24.06 -9.91 -7.65
N ALA A 195 24.66 -9.64 -8.80
CA ALA A 195 25.46 -10.63 -9.53
C ALA A 195 26.85 -10.84 -8.90
N VAL A 196 27.30 -9.92 -8.03
CA VAL A 196 28.62 -9.94 -7.41
C VAL A 196 28.53 -10.60 -6.02
N GLU A 197 29.38 -11.59 -5.78
CA GLU A 197 29.42 -12.33 -4.52
C GLU A 197 29.59 -11.38 -3.31
N GLY A 198 28.81 -11.63 -2.26
CA GLY A 198 28.82 -10.82 -1.05
C GLY A 198 28.06 -9.50 -1.14
N HIS A 199 27.55 -9.09 -2.30
CA HIS A 199 26.78 -7.85 -2.44
C HIS A 199 25.25 -8.04 -2.39
N GLY A 200 24.75 -9.28 -2.31
CA GLY A 200 23.33 -9.60 -2.24
C GLY A 200 23.08 -11.05 -2.62
N ASP A 201 21.83 -11.48 -2.60
CA ASP A 201 21.46 -12.79 -3.14
C ASP A 201 21.54 -12.77 -4.67
N GLN A 202 22.09 -13.84 -5.26
CA GLN A 202 22.18 -13.97 -6.71
C GLN A 202 20.82 -14.28 -7.33
N PRO A 203 20.58 -13.88 -8.59
CA PRO A 203 19.47 -14.41 -9.38
C PRO A 203 19.46 -15.95 -9.39
N PRO A 204 18.26 -16.56 -9.36
CA PRO A 204 18.14 -18.01 -9.35
C PRO A 204 18.68 -18.62 -10.65
N LYS A 205 19.37 -19.76 -10.53
CA LYS A 205 19.82 -20.56 -11.68
C LYS A 205 18.84 -21.69 -11.99
N ASP A 206 18.11 -22.16 -10.97
CA ASP A 206 17.11 -23.20 -11.08
C ASP A 206 15.88 -22.81 -10.25
N LEU A 207 14.91 -22.19 -10.93
CA LEU A 207 13.67 -21.71 -10.28
C LEU A 207 12.87 -22.85 -9.64
N ILE A 208 12.86 -24.06 -10.21
CA ILE A 208 12.11 -25.18 -9.63
C ILE A 208 12.70 -25.55 -8.27
N LYS A 209 14.03 -25.67 -8.20
CA LYS A 209 14.73 -26.00 -6.96
C LYS A 209 14.67 -24.85 -5.96
N GLU A 210 14.94 -23.63 -6.39
CA GLU A 210 15.10 -22.48 -5.49
C GLU A 210 13.77 -21.97 -4.92
N LEU A 211 12.68 -22.10 -5.68
CA LEU A 211 11.33 -21.85 -5.17
C LEU A 211 10.75 -23.07 -4.42
N GLY A 212 11.46 -24.20 -4.40
CA GLY A 212 11.02 -25.44 -3.74
C GLY A 212 9.73 -26.01 -4.34
N LEU A 213 9.56 -25.94 -5.66
CA LEU A 213 8.30 -26.25 -6.33
C LEU A 213 7.91 -27.73 -6.21
N GLU A 214 8.86 -28.66 -6.05
CA GLU A 214 8.55 -30.07 -5.75
C GLU A 214 7.79 -30.22 -4.42
N ALA A 215 8.12 -29.42 -3.40
CA ALA A 215 7.41 -29.44 -2.13
C ALA A 215 6.01 -28.81 -2.23
N ILE A 216 5.79 -27.91 -3.20
CA ILE A 216 4.50 -27.27 -3.46
C ILE A 216 3.61 -28.18 -4.33
N PHE A 217 4.20 -28.86 -5.31
CA PHE A 217 3.54 -29.70 -6.30
C PHE A 217 4.20 -31.08 -6.44
N PRO A 218 4.10 -31.95 -5.42
CA PRO A 218 4.83 -33.22 -5.41
C PRO A 218 4.48 -34.09 -6.61
N GLY A 219 5.50 -34.47 -7.39
CA GLY A 219 5.33 -35.30 -8.60
C GLY A 219 4.52 -34.66 -9.74
N ASN A 220 4.17 -33.37 -9.65
CA ASN A 220 3.42 -32.67 -10.70
C ASN A 220 4.34 -31.68 -11.42
N GLU A 221 5.18 -32.21 -12.30
CA GLU A 221 6.17 -31.42 -13.05
C GLU A 221 5.55 -30.33 -13.92
N ALA A 222 4.31 -30.52 -14.40
CA ALA A 222 3.63 -29.53 -15.22
C ALA A 222 3.32 -28.25 -14.43
N GLU A 223 2.81 -28.37 -13.20
CA GLU A 223 2.59 -27.20 -12.32
C GLU A 223 3.90 -26.56 -11.87
N GLN A 224 4.96 -27.37 -11.66
CA GLN A 224 6.28 -26.86 -11.34
C GLN A 224 6.84 -26.00 -12.48
N ARG A 225 6.77 -26.49 -13.73
CA ARG A 225 7.20 -25.71 -14.90
C ARG A 225 6.35 -24.46 -15.10
N TYR A 226 5.04 -24.55 -14.91
CA TYR A 226 4.17 -23.37 -14.99
C TYR A 226 4.55 -22.29 -13.96
N ALA A 227 4.70 -22.67 -12.69
CA ALA A 227 5.07 -21.72 -11.65
C ALA A 227 6.47 -21.13 -11.85
N ALA A 228 7.45 -21.95 -12.27
CA ALA A 228 8.79 -21.47 -12.61
C ALA A 228 8.75 -20.49 -13.80
N ALA A 229 7.99 -20.80 -14.85
CA ALA A 229 7.83 -19.94 -16.03
C ALA A 229 7.19 -18.60 -15.69
N CYS A 230 6.15 -18.60 -14.83
CA CYS A 230 5.54 -17.37 -14.33
C CYS A 230 6.55 -16.49 -13.56
N MET A 231 7.32 -17.08 -12.65
CA MET A 231 8.31 -16.34 -11.85
C MET A 231 9.49 -15.86 -12.69
N GLY A 232 9.98 -16.69 -13.62
CA GLY A 232 11.02 -16.31 -14.55
C GLY A 232 10.61 -15.15 -15.44
N SER A 233 9.37 -15.17 -15.95
CA SER A 233 8.83 -14.05 -16.74
C SER A 233 8.68 -12.78 -15.91
N LEU A 234 8.14 -12.90 -14.69
CA LEU A 234 7.96 -11.76 -13.77
C LEU A 234 9.30 -11.09 -13.43
N HIS A 235 10.33 -11.89 -13.12
CA HIS A 235 11.63 -11.36 -12.67
C HIS A 235 12.63 -11.14 -13.80
N LYS A 236 12.31 -11.46 -15.05
CA LYS A 236 13.26 -11.38 -16.18
C LYS A 236 14.00 -10.05 -16.23
N ARG A 237 13.27 -8.93 -16.22
CA ARG A 237 13.92 -7.61 -16.32
C ARG A 237 14.73 -7.25 -15.07
N ARG A 238 14.27 -7.66 -13.89
CA ARG A 238 15.01 -7.53 -12.62
C ARG A 238 16.38 -8.22 -12.73
N GLU A 239 16.41 -9.44 -13.24
CA GLU A 239 17.65 -10.23 -13.40
C GLU A 239 18.60 -9.61 -14.42
N GLU A 240 18.08 -9.09 -15.54
CA GLU A 240 18.88 -8.36 -16.53
C GLU A 240 19.53 -7.10 -15.91
N VAL A 241 18.79 -6.31 -15.13
CA VAL A 241 19.34 -5.13 -14.42
C VAL A 241 20.42 -5.56 -13.41
N ILE A 242 20.21 -6.65 -12.68
CA ILE A 242 21.21 -7.18 -11.75
C ILE A 242 22.51 -7.56 -12.51
N ALA A 243 22.39 -8.16 -13.69
CA ALA A 243 23.53 -8.50 -14.53
C ALA A 243 24.24 -7.24 -15.09
N GLU A 244 23.48 -6.25 -15.56
CA GLU A 244 24.01 -4.96 -16.05
C GLU A 244 24.83 -4.25 -14.97
N LYS A 245 24.40 -4.31 -13.71
CA LYS A 245 25.10 -3.67 -12.58
C LYS A 245 26.33 -4.41 -12.10
N ALA A 246 26.67 -5.60 -12.63
CA ALA A 246 27.80 -6.39 -12.15
C ALA A 246 29.16 -5.65 -12.21
N THR A 247 29.28 -4.62 -13.06
CA THR A 247 30.49 -3.79 -13.22
C THR A 247 30.34 -2.37 -12.67
N ALA A 248 29.19 -2.03 -12.08
CA ALA A 248 28.94 -0.72 -11.48
C ALA A 248 29.69 -0.57 -10.15
N ALA A 249 29.89 0.69 -9.73
CA ALA A 249 30.52 0.99 -8.44
C ALA A 249 29.71 0.44 -7.25
N GLU A 250 28.38 0.44 -7.38
CA GLU A 250 27.45 -0.22 -6.46
C GLU A 250 26.73 -1.34 -7.24
N PRO A 251 27.20 -2.60 -7.15
CA PRO A 251 26.71 -3.71 -7.96
C PRO A 251 25.44 -4.37 -7.40
N ALA A 252 24.86 -3.82 -6.34
CA ALA A 252 23.64 -4.32 -5.72
C ALA A 252 22.41 -3.47 -6.07
N VAL A 253 21.24 -4.10 -5.98
CA VAL A 253 19.92 -3.46 -6.03
C VAL A 253 19.13 -3.83 -4.79
N PHE A 254 18.12 -3.03 -4.46
CA PHE A 254 17.19 -3.30 -3.36
C PHE A 254 15.75 -3.41 -3.87
N VAL A 255 15.23 -4.62 -3.89
CA VAL A 255 14.00 -4.98 -4.58
C VAL A 255 12.83 -5.04 -3.61
N LEU A 256 11.69 -4.41 -3.95
CA LEU A 256 10.43 -4.66 -3.26
C LEU A 256 9.84 -5.96 -3.80
N ASP A 257 10.14 -7.06 -3.12
CA ASP A 257 9.77 -8.40 -3.56
C ASP A 257 8.30 -8.73 -3.31
N MET A 258 7.71 -8.14 -2.27
CA MET A 258 6.28 -8.26 -1.97
C MET A 258 5.80 -7.06 -1.19
N CYS A 259 4.60 -6.56 -1.49
CA CYS A 259 3.91 -5.55 -0.69
C CYS A 259 2.41 -5.84 -0.70
N ALA A 260 1.84 -6.07 0.48
CA ALA A 260 0.41 -6.35 0.64
C ALA A 260 -0.18 -5.49 1.77
N VAL A 261 -1.42 -5.06 1.58
CA VAL A 261 -2.21 -4.36 2.60
C VAL A 261 -3.59 -5.01 2.60
N ASP A 262 -4.08 -5.37 3.78
CA ASP A 262 -5.42 -5.93 3.95
C ASP A 262 -6.43 -4.97 3.28
N PRO A 263 -7.30 -5.47 2.38
CA PRO A 263 -8.30 -4.66 1.68
C PRO A 263 -9.10 -3.72 2.59
N LYS A 264 -9.39 -4.13 3.84
CA LYS A 264 -10.14 -3.32 4.83
C LYS A 264 -9.37 -2.08 5.31
N PHE A 265 -8.04 -2.07 5.13
CA PHE A 265 -7.14 -1.01 5.58
C PHE A 265 -6.45 -0.26 4.42
N GLN A 266 -6.80 -0.57 3.18
CA GLN A 266 -6.33 0.16 2.00
C GLN A 266 -6.85 1.61 1.95
N GLY A 267 -6.22 2.44 1.12
CA GLY A 267 -6.54 3.88 1.02
C GLY A 267 -6.05 4.73 2.19
N LYS A 268 -5.38 4.14 3.19
CA LYS A 268 -4.89 4.82 4.41
C LYS A 268 -3.38 5.13 4.38
N GLY A 269 -2.73 5.00 3.22
CA GLY A 269 -1.30 5.27 3.07
C GLY A 269 -0.36 4.23 3.67
N ILE A 270 -0.85 3.04 4.03
CA ILE A 270 -0.04 1.95 4.62
C ILE A 270 1.05 1.46 3.64
N ALA A 271 0.67 1.14 2.40
CA ALA A 271 1.62 0.75 1.36
C ALA A 271 2.69 1.83 1.14
N LYS A 272 2.29 3.11 1.12
CA LYS A 272 3.22 4.24 1.00
C LYS A 272 4.27 4.23 2.13
N LYS A 273 3.86 3.99 3.38
CA LYS A 273 4.78 3.93 4.53
C LYS A 273 5.72 2.73 4.47
N LEU A 274 5.22 1.56 4.05
CA LEU A 274 6.04 0.36 3.84
C LEU A 274 7.10 0.58 2.75
N VAL A 275 6.73 1.28 1.67
CA VAL A 275 7.67 1.57 0.58
C VAL A 275 8.67 2.65 0.98
N GLN A 276 8.23 3.70 1.69
CA GLN A 276 9.12 4.74 2.21
C GLN A 276 10.21 4.15 3.10
N TRP A 277 9.89 3.15 3.92
CA TRP A 277 10.91 2.46 4.72
C TRP A 277 12.05 1.90 3.84
N GLY A 278 11.70 1.27 2.71
CA GLY A 278 12.70 0.71 1.79
C GLY A 278 13.54 1.76 1.08
N LEU A 279 12.93 2.90 0.72
CA LEU A 279 13.64 4.05 0.16
C LEU A 279 14.70 4.59 1.14
N GLU A 280 14.33 4.78 2.40
CA GLU A 280 15.28 5.23 3.43
C GLU A 280 16.38 4.18 3.70
N GLU A 281 16.01 2.90 3.70
CA GLU A 281 16.97 1.81 3.90
C GLU A 281 17.97 1.70 2.73
N ALA A 282 17.51 1.82 1.48
CA ALA A 282 18.38 1.83 0.31
C ALA A 282 19.37 3.00 0.36
N LYS A 283 18.92 4.19 0.76
CA LYS A 283 19.79 5.35 0.99
C LYS A 283 20.82 5.08 2.09
N ARG A 284 20.39 4.50 3.21
CA ARG A 284 21.30 4.13 4.33
C ARG A 284 22.38 3.13 3.89
N ARG A 285 22.05 2.21 2.98
CA ARG A 285 22.96 1.18 2.44
C ARG A 285 23.99 1.69 1.43
N GLY A 286 23.93 2.98 1.07
CA GLY A 286 24.84 3.60 0.11
C GLY A 286 24.17 4.13 -1.15
N GLY A 287 22.83 4.24 -1.16
CA GLY A 287 22.08 4.69 -2.34
C GLY A 287 21.85 3.55 -3.33
N LEU A 288 21.44 2.38 -2.82
CA LEU A 288 21.08 1.24 -3.68
C LEU A 288 19.93 1.61 -4.61
N GLU A 289 20.02 1.21 -5.87
CA GLU A 289 18.90 1.35 -6.79
C GLU A 289 17.76 0.42 -6.40
N LEU A 290 16.53 0.93 -6.44
CA LEU A 290 15.34 0.17 -6.10
C LEU A 290 14.58 -0.31 -7.33
N LEU A 291 14.18 -1.59 -7.30
CA LEU A 291 13.40 -2.26 -8.35
C LEU A 291 12.11 -2.87 -7.78
N LEU A 292 11.08 -3.05 -8.62
CA LEU A 292 9.87 -3.81 -8.30
C LEU A 292 9.09 -4.19 -9.55
N GLU A 293 8.22 -5.19 -9.42
CA GLU A 293 7.20 -5.54 -10.39
C GLU A 293 5.82 -5.09 -9.85
N ALA A 294 5.29 -4.03 -10.44
CA ALA A 294 4.05 -3.41 -9.98
C ALA A 294 2.83 -4.07 -10.61
N SER A 295 1.87 -4.46 -9.79
CA SER A 295 0.52 -4.79 -10.26
C SER A 295 -0.23 -3.53 -10.76
N SER A 296 -1.34 -3.76 -11.48
CA SER A 296 -2.30 -2.70 -11.85
C SER A 296 -2.74 -1.84 -10.67
N MET A 297 -2.96 -2.44 -9.50
CA MET A 297 -3.37 -1.74 -8.29
C MET A 297 -2.24 -0.95 -7.61
N GLY A 298 -1.00 -1.45 -7.68
CA GLY A 298 0.14 -0.88 -6.98
C GLY A 298 0.85 0.25 -7.73
N ARG A 299 0.88 0.22 -9.07
CA ARG A 299 1.75 1.09 -9.89
C ARG A 299 1.62 2.59 -9.60
N HIS A 300 0.41 3.09 -9.32
CA HIS A 300 0.19 4.50 -8.99
C HIS A 300 0.86 4.92 -7.67
N VAL A 301 0.90 4.04 -6.67
CA VAL A 301 1.56 4.32 -5.40
C VAL A 301 3.06 4.44 -5.61
N TYR A 302 3.65 3.52 -6.39
CA TYR A 302 5.08 3.52 -6.67
C TYR A 302 5.51 4.72 -7.52
N SER A 303 4.72 5.11 -8.53
CA SER A 303 4.98 6.32 -9.33
C SER A 303 5.07 7.59 -8.48
N LYS A 304 4.19 7.74 -7.47
CA LYS A 304 4.24 8.87 -6.52
C LYS A 304 5.46 8.86 -5.61
N LEU A 305 6.16 7.74 -5.53
CA LEU A 305 7.36 7.55 -4.73
C LEU A 305 8.65 7.57 -5.58
N GLY A 306 8.54 7.97 -6.85
CA GLY A 306 9.68 8.18 -7.73
C GLY A 306 10.09 6.96 -8.56
N PHE A 307 9.38 5.84 -8.46
CA PHE A 307 9.55 4.72 -9.38
C PHE A 307 9.03 5.09 -10.77
N LYS A 308 9.73 4.68 -11.81
CA LYS A 308 9.34 4.85 -13.21
C LYS A 308 9.23 3.50 -13.86
N GLN A 309 8.20 3.33 -14.69
CA GLN A 309 8.07 2.15 -15.53
C GLN A 309 9.22 2.11 -16.54
N GLU A 310 9.83 0.94 -16.70
CA GLU A 310 10.79 0.66 -17.76
C GLU A 310 10.28 -0.55 -18.56
N GLY A 311 10.08 -0.38 -19.86
CA GLY A 311 9.57 -1.42 -20.74
C GLY A 311 8.03 -1.55 -20.75
N PRO A 312 7.52 -2.53 -21.51
CA PRO A 312 6.08 -2.79 -21.65
C PRO A 312 5.49 -3.48 -20.42
N GLU A 313 4.22 -3.89 -20.53
CA GLU A 313 3.65 -4.91 -19.64
C GLU A 313 4.47 -6.21 -19.74
N ILE A 314 4.56 -6.92 -18.63
CA ILE A 314 5.25 -8.21 -18.55
C ILE A 314 4.44 -9.25 -19.31
N GLU A 315 5.06 -9.80 -20.35
CA GLU A 315 4.55 -10.98 -21.05
C GLU A 315 5.03 -12.24 -20.33
N TYR A 316 4.07 -13.09 -19.95
CA TYR A 316 4.35 -14.36 -19.30
C TYR A 316 4.52 -15.46 -20.34
N ASP A 317 5.76 -15.90 -20.52
CA ASP A 317 6.12 -16.99 -21.41
C ASP A 317 5.84 -18.33 -20.70
N VAL A 318 4.69 -18.93 -21.01
CA VAL A 318 4.24 -20.20 -20.43
C VAL A 318 3.91 -21.19 -21.53
N GLU A 319 3.98 -22.49 -21.23
CA GLU A 319 3.61 -23.53 -22.19
C GLU A 319 2.16 -23.36 -22.67
N GLU A 320 1.90 -23.68 -23.94
CA GLU A 320 0.59 -23.49 -24.61
C GLU A 320 -0.58 -24.11 -23.84
N GLN A 321 -0.34 -25.26 -23.18
CA GLN A 321 -1.36 -25.92 -22.36
C GLN A 321 -1.88 -25.05 -21.20
N PHE A 322 -1.13 -24.01 -20.79
CA PHE A 322 -1.52 -23.06 -19.74
C PHE A 322 -2.00 -21.71 -20.28
N ALA A 323 -2.10 -21.53 -21.60
CA ALA A 323 -2.49 -20.27 -22.23
C ALA A 323 -3.82 -19.73 -21.68
N HIS A 324 -4.76 -20.64 -21.38
CA HIS A 324 -6.10 -20.37 -20.85
C HIS A 324 -6.14 -19.83 -19.41
N ARG A 325 -5.04 -19.88 -18.65
CA ARG A 325 -5.00 -19.40 -17.26
C ARG A 325 -4.85 -17.88 -17.24
N ASP A 326 -5.61 -17.21 -16.38
CA ASP A 326 -5.45 -15.77 -16.17
C ASP A 326 -4.12 -15.47 -15.48
N ARG A 327 -3.49 -14.37 -15.90
CA ARG A 327 -2.25 -13.85 -15.32
C ARG A 327 -2.39 -12.34 -15.07
N PRO A 328 -1.79 -11.82 -13.99
CA PRO A 328 -1.91 -10.43 -13.62
C PRO A 328 -1.23 -9.51 -14.64
N SER A 329 -1.69 -8.25 -14.71
CA SER A 329 -1.02 -7.19 -15.45
C SER A 329 0.05 -6.55 -14.56
N ASN A 330 1.31 -6.87 -14.85
CA ASN A 330 2.47 -6.38 -14.13
C ASN A 330 3.39 -5.57 -15.05
N ILE A 331 4.00 -4.53 -14.49
CA ILE A 331 5.04 -3.73 -15.14
C ILE A 331 6.29 -3.72 -14.28
N PHE A 332 7.46 -3.68 -14.90
CA PHE A 332 8.71 -3.45 -14.20
C PHE A 332 8.88 -1.95 -13.91
N MET A 333 9.26 -1.60 -12.69
CA MET A 333 9.54 -0.23 -12.30
C MET A 333 10.84 -0.13 -11.50
N ARG A 334 11.58 0.96 -11.72
CA ARG A 334 12.86 1.25 -11.05
C ARG A 334 12.99 2.72 -10.69
N THR A 335 13.93 3.04 -9.81
CA THR A 335 14.25 4.43 -9.42
C THR A 335 15.35 5.06 -10.30
N GLY A 336 16.21 4.26 -10.93
CA GLY A 336 17.40 4.72 -11.63
C GLY A 336 18.60 4.91 -10.69
N ASP A 337 19.77 5.22 -11.25
CA ASP A 337 20.95 5.57 -10.44
C ASP A 337 20.80 6.97 -9.83
N GLY A 338 20.94 7.10 -8.50
CA GLY A 338 21.14 8.37 -7.80
C GLY A 338 19.94 9.01 -7.09
N GLN A 339 19.25 8.28 -6.20
CA GLN A 339 18.36 8.89 -5.19
C GLN A 339 19.02 9.13 -3.83
#